data_AF-A0A6N6MP03-F1
#
_entry.id   AF-A0A6N6MP03-F1
#
_cell.length_a   1.000
_cell.length_b   1.000
_cell.length_c   1.000
_cell.angle_alpha   90.00
_cell.angle_beta   90.00
_cell.angle_gamma   90.00
#
_symmetry.space_group_name_H-M   'P 1'
#
loop_
_entity.id
_entity.type
_entity.pdbx_description
1 polymer ?
#
loop_
_entity_poly.entity_id
_entity_poly.type
_entity_poly.pdbx_seq_one_letter_code
_entity_poly.pdbx_strand_id
1 'polypeptide(L)'
;MWRAEIADTAATLAMRAQMAGEYASLRDDFGLTRTLRLMTIEMRHVLSLCADLDEQKTHQRERQQATARPPMREEKAGRAAEWV
;
A
#
# COMPACT_ATOMS: atom_id res chain seq x y z
N MET A 1 1.06 9.04 3.21
CA MET A 1 2.52 9.06 3.05
C MET A 1 2.95 8.08 1.96
N TRP A 2 2.61 6.79 2.06
CA TRP A 2 2.96 5.74 1.09
C TRP A 2 2.70 6.05 -0.38
N ARG A 3 1.57 6.69 -0.72
CA ARG A 3 1.25 7.03 -2.13
C ARG A 3 2.30 7.93 -2.79
N ALA A 4 2.84 8.90 -2.05
CA ALA A 4 3.86 9.81 -2.58
C ALA A 4 5.20 9.07 -2.73
N GLU A 5 5.58 8.28 -1.72
CA GLU A 5 6.81 7.48 -1.76
C GLU A 5 6.81 6.44 -2.88
N ILE A 6 5.67 5.79 -3.14
CA ILE A 6 5.49 4.89 -4.29
C ILE A 6 5.73 5.65 -5.60
N ALA A 7 5.15 6.85 -5.75
CA ALA A 7 5.31 7.65 -6.95
C ALA A 7 6.76 8.12 -7.17
N ASP A 8 7.43 8.59 -6.12
CA ASP A 8 8.83 9.03 -6.17
C ASP A 8 9.77 7.86 -6.51
N THR A 9 9.54 6.70 -5.91
CA THR A 9 10.35 5.50 -6.19
C THR A 9 10.10 4.97 -7.61
N ALA A 10 8.86 5.03 -8.10
CA ALA A 10 8.53 4.69 -9.49
C ALA A 10 9.21 5.63 -10.49
N ALA A 11 9.29 6.93 -10.20
CA ALA A 11 10.04 7.89 -11.00
C ALA A 11 11.54 7.56 -11.04
N THR A 12 12.11 7.17 -9.89
CA THR A 12 13.51 6.71 -9.79
C THR A 12 13.75 5.47 -10.65
N LEU A 13 12.84 4.49 -10.61
CA LEU A 13 12.92 3.29 -11.47
C LEU A 13 12.89 3.64 -12.96
N ALA A 14 12.05 4.60 -13.37
CA ALA A 14 11.99 5.05 -14.76
C ALA A 14 13.33 5.69 -15.21
N MET A 15 13.94 6.51 -14.36
CA MET A 15 15.27 7.08 -14.63
C MET A 15 16.32 5.98 -14.78
N ARG A 16 16.31 4.96 -13.90
CA ARG A 16 17.25 3.84 -14.02
C ARG A 16 17.01 2.98 -15.25
N ALA A 17 15.77 2.81 -15.67
CA ALA A 17 15.45 2.08 -16.90
C ALA A 17 16.07 2.77 -18.13
N GLN A 18 16.00 4.11 -18.16
CA GLN A 18 16.68 4.91 -19.19
C GLN A 18 18.19 4.70 -19.14
N MET A 19 18.83 4.80 -17.96
CA MET A 19 20.27 4.55 -17.80
C MET A 19 20.68 3.14 -18.24
N ALA A 20 19.87 2.12 -17.95
CA ALA A 20 20.11 0.75 -18.40
C ALA A 20 20.11 0.66 -19.94
N GLY A 21 19.19 1.36 -20.61
CA GLY A 21 19.19 1.49 -22.07
C GLY A 21 20.44 2.17 -22.61
N GLU A 22 20.91 3.23 -21.94
CA GLU A 22 22.15 3.93 -22.30
C GLU A 22 23.37 3.00 -22.16
N TYR A 23 23.53 2.32 -21.03
CA TYR A 23 24.62 1.36 -20.84
C TYR A 23 24.59 0.22 -21.84
N ALA A 24 23.40 -0.31 -22.17
CA ALA A 24 23.25 -1.33 -23.20
C ALA A 24 23.68 -0.82 -24.59
N SER A 25 23.32 0.42 -24.94
CA SER A 25 23.73 1.04 -26.21
C SER A 25 25.25 1.24 -26.32
N LEU A 26 25.90 1.52 -25.19
CA LEU A 26 27.35 1.68 -25.07
C LEU A 26 28.09 0.35 -24.94
N ARG A 27 27.38 -0.78 -24.81
CA ARG A 27 27.94 -2.09 -24.47
C ARG A 27 28.73 -2.10 -23.15
N ASP A 28 28.33 -1.26 -22.20
CA ASP A 28 28.88 -1.25 -20.85
C ASP A 28 28.11 -2.24 -19.97
N ASP A 29 28.56 -3.49 -19.96
CA ASP A 29 27.94 -4.57 -19.20
C ASP A 29 28.04 -4.36 -17.68
N PHE A 30 29.06 -3.64 -17.21
CA PHE A 30 29.25 -3.37 -15.78
C PHE A 30 28.21 -2.34 -15.30
N GLY A 31 28.10 -1.22 -16.03
CA GLY A 31 27.08 -0.19 -15.77
C GLY A 31 25.67 -0.75 -15.86
N LEU A 32 25.40 -1.56 -16.87
CA LEU A 32 24.11 -2.24 -17.06
C LEU A 32 23.79 -3.17 -15.88
N THR A 33 24.70 -4.09 -15.55
CA THR A 33 24.48 -5.07 -14.47
C THR A 33 24.25 -4.38 -13.13
N ARG A 34 25.04 -3.35 -12.81
CA ARG A 34 24.89 -2.58 -11.57
C ARG A 34 23.54 -1.86 -11.52
N THR A 35 23.13 -1.24 -12.62
CA THR A 35 21.85 -0.50 -12.70
C THR A 35 20.67 -1.44 -12.52
N LEU A 36 20.67 -2.59 -13.18
CA LEU A 36 19.60 -3.60 -13.05
C LEU A 36 19.49 -4.17 -11.62
N ARG A 37 20.61 -4.35 -10.92
CA ARG A 37 20.60 -4.78 -9.51
C ARG A 37 19.93 -3.74 -8.61
N LEU A 38 20.24 -2.46 -8.79
CA LEU A 38 19.60 -1.38 -8.03
C LEU A 38 18.10 -1.30 -8.33
N MET A 39 17.71 -1.38 -9.60
CA MET A 39 16.30 -1.43 -10.01
C MET A 39 15.55 -2.59 -9.36
N THR A 40 16.18 -3.76 -9.23
CA THR A 40 15.54 -4.92 -8.59
C THR A 40 15.21 -4.66 -7.12
N ILE A 41 16.11 -3.97 -6.39
CA ILE A 41 15.90 -3.62 -4.98
C ILE A 41 14.77 -2.61 -4.86
N GLU A 42 14.82 -1.54 -5.66
CA GLU A 42 13.81 -0.48 -5.66
C GLU A 42 12.42 -1.00 -6.06
N MET A 43 12.35 -1.90 -7.05
CA MET A 43 11.09 -2.54 -7.45
C MET A 43 10.49 -3.37 -6.31
N ARG A 44 11.31 -4.14 -5.58
CA ARG A 44 10.84 -4.90 -4.41
C ARG A 44 10.31 -3.98 -3.32
N HIS A 45 10.97 -2.85 -3.08
CA HIS A 45 10.49 -1.83 -2.13
C HIS A 45 9.12 -1.31 -2.54
N VAL A 46 8.95 -0.86 -3.79
CA VAL A 46 7.66 -0.37 -4.30
C VAL A 46 6.56 -1.40 -4.16
N LEU A 47 6.82 -2.66 -4.50
CA LEU A 47 5.83 -3.74 -4.36
C LEU A 47 5.42 -3.95 -2.90
N SER A 48 6.37 -3.85 -1.96
CA SER A 48 6.08 -3.90 -0.52
C SER A 48 5.17 -2.75 -0.11
N LEU A 49 5.48 -1.51 -0.52
CA LEU A 49 4.66 -0.34 -0.20
C LEU A 49 3.24 -0.43 -0.77
N CYS A 50 3.10 -1.02 -1.97
CA CYS A 50 1.79 -1.28 -2.57
C CYS A 50 0.97 -2.27 -1.74
N ALA A 51 1.59 -3.37 -1.29
CA ALA A 51 0.94 -4.35 -0.43
C ALA A 51 0.48 -3.71 0.90
N ASP A 52 1.35 -2.94 1.55
CA ASP A 52 1.01 -2.23 2.79
C ASP A 52 -0.14 -1.24 2.58
N LEU A 53 -0.14 -0.51 1.46
CA LEU A 53 -1.21 0.43 1.12
C LEU A 53 -2.56 -0.28 0.91
N ASP A 54 -2.57 -1.45 0.31
CA ASP A 54 -3.79 -2.22 0.09
C ASP A 54 -4.30 -2.88 1.38
N GLU A 55 -3.40 -3.31 2.26
CA GLU A 55 -3.76 -3.76 3.61
C GLU A 55 -4.42 -2.62 4.40
N GLN A 56 -3.83 -1.43 4.40
CA GLN A 56 -4.39 -0.25 5.06
C GLN A 56 -5.79 0.10 4.55
N LYS A 57 -6.01 0.06 3.23
CA LYS A 57 -7.33 0.30 2.64
C LYS A 57 -8.35 -0.76 3.08
N THR A 58 -7.93 -2.02 3.19
CA THR A 58 -8.79 -3.13 3.60
C THR A 58 -9.22 -2.95 5.06
N HIS A 59 -8.28 -2.72 5.97
CA HIS A 59 -8.56 -2.40 7.37
C HIS A 59 -9.45 -1.17 7.52
N GLN A 60 -9.25 -0.14 6.70
CA GLN A 60 -10.08 1.06 6.74
C GLN A 60 -11.54 0.76 6.33
N ARG A 61 -11.75 -0.07 5.31
CA ARG A 61 -13.10 -0.50 4.88
C ARG A 61 -13.80 -1.31 5.96
N GLU A 62 -13.10 -2.24 6.59
CA GLU A 62 -13.66 -3.05 7.68
C GLU A 62 -14.06 -2.19 8.88
N ARG A 63 -13.22 -1.23 9.27
CA ARG A 63 -13.54 -0.27 10.35
C ARG A 63 -14.77 0.59 10.03
N GLN A 64 -14.90 1.03 8.78
CA GLN A 64 -16.08 1.80 8.33
C GLN A 64 -17.35 0.96 8.33
N GLN A 65 -17.27 -0.33 7.97
CA GLN A 65 -18.41 -1.25 8.04
C GLN A 65 -18.80 -1.59 9.48
N ALA A 66 -17.83 -1.75 10.39
CA ALA A 66 -18.08 -2.01 11.80
C ALA A 66 -18.78 -0.85 12.52
N THR A 67 -18.49 0.40 12.13
CA THR A 67 -19.13 1.61 12.68
C THR A 67 -20.51 1.91 12.08
N ALA A 68 -20.84 1.35 10.92
CA ALA A 68 -22.16 1.49 10.30
C ALA A 68 -23.22 0.55 10.90
N ARG A 69 -22.84 -0.35 11.82
CA ARG A 69 -23.77 -1.22 12.53
C ARG A 69 -24.43 -0.40 13.65
N PRO A 70 -25.74 -0.11 13.61
CA PRO A 70 -26.38 0.67 14.65
C PRO A 70 -26.26 -0.07 15.99
N PRO A 71 -26.08 0.65 17.12
CA PRO A 71 -26.10 0.01 18.42
C PRO A 71 -27.43 -0.71 18.57
N MET A 72 -27.40 -2.02 18.84
CA MET A 72 -28.57 -2.74 19.32
C MET A 72 -29.09 -1.95 20.51
N ARG A 73 -30.32 -1.43 20.40
CA ARG A 73 -31.08 -0.98 21.56
C ARG A 73 -31.15 -2.18 22.48
N GLU A 74 -30.34 -2.17 23.53
CA GLU A 74 -30.63 -2.93 24.74
C GLU A 74 -31.95 -2.38 25.27
N GLU A 75 -33.04 -2.98 24.80
CA GLU A 75 -34.36 -2.77 25.34
C GLU A 75 -34.28 -3.22 26.80
N LYS A 76 -34.24 -2.23 27.69
CA LYS A 76 -34.49 -2.42 29.11
C LYS A 76 -35.86 -3.10 29.26
N ALA A 77 -35.89 -4.43 29.22
CA ALA A 77 -36.90 -5.23 29.90
C ALA A 77 -36.60 -5.20 31.41
N GLY A 78 -36.51 -3.98 31.95
CA GLY A 78 -36.49 -3.72 33.37
C GLY A 78 -37.90 -3.36 33.79
N ARG A 79 -38.53 -4.27 34.53
CA ARG A 79 -39.38 -3.94 35.69
C ARG A 79 -40.37 -2.79 35.49
N ALA A 80 -41.53 -3.08 34.92
CA ALA A 80 -42.74 -2.27 35.09
C ALA A 80 -43.99 -3.12 34.80
N ALA A 81 -44.25 -4.11 35.66
CA ALA A 81 -45.58 -4.71 35.81
C ALA A 81 -45.75 -5.13 37.28
N GLU A 82 -45.51 -4.17 38.19
CA GLU A 82 -46.35 -4.04 39.38
C GLU A 82 -47.70 -3.47 38.92
N TRP A 83 -48.76 -3.74 39.70
CA TRP A 83 -50.18 -3.41 39.48
C TRP A 83 -50.93 -4.43 38.60
N VAL A 84 -51.41 -5.54 39.20
CA VAL A 84 -52.80 -5.78 39.65
C VAL A 84 -52.80 -6.91 40.67
#